data_AF-D9I8I8-F1
#
_entry.id   AF-D9I8I8-F1
#
_cell.length_a   1.000
_cell.length_b   1.000
_cell.length_c   1.000
_cell.angle_alpha   90.00
_cell.angle_beta   90.00
_cell.angle_gamma   90.00
#
_symmetry.space_group_name_H-M   'P 1'
#
loop_
_entity.id
_entity.type
_entity.pdbx_description
1 polymer ?
#
loop_
_entity_poly.entity_id
_entity_poly.type
_entity_poly.pdbx_seq_one_letter_code
_entity_poly.pdbx_strand_id
1 'polypeptide(L)' 'LVDLPAPSNISVWWNFGSLLGLCLAAQILTGLFLAMHYTSDIATAFSSVAHICRDVNYGWLIRSMHA' A
#
# COMPACT_ATOMS: atom_id res chain seq x y z
N LEU A 1 20.29 -1.70 -12.79
CA LEU A 1 19.24 -0.96 -13.54
C LEU A 1 19.86 -0.04 -14.58
N VAL A 2 20.85 0.78 -14.21
CA VAL A 2 21.38 1.85 -15.06
C VAL A 2 21.90 1.36 -16.41
N ASP A 3 22.63 0.24 -16.46
CA ASP A 3 23.25 -0.26 -17.70
C ASP A 3 22.52 -1.46 -18.33
N LEU A 4 21.21 -1.62 -18.08
CA LEU A 4 20.43 -2.70 -18.67
C LEU A 4 20.10 -2.37 -20.15
N PRO A 5 20.56 -3.15 -21.15
CA PRO A 5 20.17 -2.94 -22.53
C PRO A 5 18.67 -3.27 -22.70
N ALA A 6 17.87 -2.28 -23.11
CA ALA A 6 16.46 -2.43 -23.43
C ALA A 6 16.19 -2.06 -24.90
N PRO A 7 15.22 -2.69 -25.57
CA PRO A 7 14.83 -2.31 -26.92
C PRO A 7 14.37 -0.85 -27.00
N SER A 8 14.73 -0.12 -28.05
CA SER A 8 14.36 1.30 -28.21
C SER A 8 12.87 1.53 -28.52
N ASN A 9 12.13 0.48 -28.90
CA ASN A 9 10.70 0.50 -29.23
C ASN A 9 9.88 -0.29 -28.20
N ILE A 10 10.11 -0.08 -26.89
CA ILE A 10 9.21 -0.62 -25.87
C ILE A 10 7.97 0.27 -25.75
N SER A 11 6.79 -0.34 -25.81
CA SER A 11 5.52 0.36 -25.66
C SER A 11 5.24 0.73 -24.20
N VAL A 12 4.28 1.63 -23.97
CA VAL A 12 3.88 2.06 -22.61
C VAL A 12 3.48 0.88 -21.72
N TRP A 13 2.99 -0.23 -22.29
CA TRP A 13 2.62 -1.45 -21.57
C TRP A 13 3.76 -2.08 -20.76
N TRP A 14 5.02 -1.85 -21.13
CA TRP A 14 6.16 -2.34 -20.37
C TRP A 14 6.34 -1.65 -19.01
N ASN A 15 5.71 -0.49 -18.78
CA ASN A 15 5.76 0.20 -17.48
C ASN A 15 4.96 -0.55 -16.40
N PHE A 16 4.01 -1.42 -16.76
CA PHE A 16 3.19 -2.11 -15.75
C PHE A 16 4.01 -2.96 -14.79
N GLY A 17 5.16 -3.50 -15.22
CA GLY A 17 6.07 -4.20 -14.32
C GLY A 17 6.60 -3.34 -13.17
N SER A 18 7.05 -2.11 -13.45
CA SER A 18 7.51 -1.18 -12.42
C SER A 18 6.37 -0.62 -11.58
N LEU A 19 5.19 -0.39 -12.19
CA LEU A 19 3.98 0.01 -11.46
C LEU A 19 3.54 -1.07 -10.46
N LEU A 20 3.63 -2.36 -10.83
CA LEU A 20 3.35 -3.46 -9.90
C LEU A 20 4.34 -3.48 -8.73
N GLY A 21 5.63 -3.23 -9.00
CA GLY A 21 6.64 -3.10 -7.94
C GLY A 21 6.36 -1.93 -7.00
N LEU A 22 5.96 -0.77 -7.54
CA LEU A 22 5.54 0.39 -6.75
C LEU A 22 4.29 0.07 -5.91
N CYS A 23 3.29 -0.56 -6.51
CA CYS A 23 2.06 -0.97 -5.83
C CYS A 23 2.36 -1.92 -4.66
N LEU A 24 3.20 -2.94 -4.89
CA LEU A 24 3.60 -3.87 -3.84
C LEU A 24 4.32 -3.17 -2.69
N ALA A 25 5.28 -2.28 -3.00
CA ALA A 25 5.98 -1.51 -1.98
C ALA A 25 5.01 -0.61 -1.18
N ALA A 26 4.10 0.07 -1.86
CA ALA A 26 3.07 0.89 -1.22
C ALA A 26 2.19 0.05 -0.29
N GLN A 27 1.69 -1.11 -0.75
CA GLN A 27 0.84 -2.00 0.05
C GLN A 27 1.54 -2.57 1.27
N ILE A 28 2.82 -2.97 1.15
CA ILE A 28 3.60 -3.46 2.30
C ILE A 28 3.78 -2.37 3.34
N LEU A 29 4.16 -1.16 2.91
CA LEU A 29 4.37 -0.04 3.83
C LEU A 29 3.06 0.35 4.52
N THR A 30 2.00 0.66 3.77
CA THR A 30 0.71 1.06 4.35
C THR A 30 0.11 -0.07 5.20
N GLY A 31 0.24 -1.32 4.78
CA GLY A 31 -0.24 -2.49 5.53
C GLY A 31 0.49 -2.68 6.86
N LEU A 32 1.80 -2.46 6.89
CA LEU A 32 2.58 -2.50 8.13
C LEU A 32 2.12 -1.41 9.11
N PHE A 33 1.88 -0.19 8.63
CA PHE A 33 1.36 0.89 9.47
C PHE A 33 -0.05 0.61 10.00
N LEU A 34 -0.93 0.01 9.19
CA LEU A 34 -2.25 -0.42 9.64
C LEU A 34 -2.17 -1.52 10.68
N ALA A 35 -1.28 -2.50 10.50
CA ALA A 35 -1.11 -3.63 11.42
C ALA A 35 -0.68 -3.19 12.83
N MET A 36 0.04 -2.06 12.97
CA MET A 36 0.41 -1.50 14.28
C MET A 36 -0.78 -1.00 15.11
N HIS A 37 -1.93 -0.71 14.46
CA HIS A 37 -3.13 -0.17 15.12
C HIS A 37 -4.34 -1.11 15.02
N TYR A 38 -4.27 -2.13 14.18
CA TYR A 38 -5.35 -3.09 13.96
C TYR A 38 -5.36 -4.17 15.05
N THR A 39 -6.55 -4.59 15.48
CA THR A 39 -6.74 -5.74 16.39
C THR A 39 -7.52 -6.83 15.67
N SER A 40 -7.02 -8.07 15.70
CA SER A 40 -7.60 -9.19 14.95
C SER A 40 -8.74 -9.92 15.67
N ASP A 41 -9.08 -9.53 16.90
CA ASP A 41 -10.19 -10.10 17.65
C ASP A 41 -11.53 -9.69 17.04
N ILE A 42 -12.46 -10.64 16.89
CA ILE A 42 -13.74 -10.43 16.18
C ILE A 42 -14.56 -9.30 16.83
N ALA A 43 -14.52 -9.14 18.15
CA ALA A 43 -15.29 -8.11 18.84
C ALA A 43 -14.71 -6.70 18.62
N THR A 44 -13.44 -6.58 18.23
CA THR A 44 -12.72 -5.29 18.12
C THR A 44 -12.17 -5.00 16.72
N ALA A 45 -12.26 -5.95 15.78
CA ALA A 45 -11.75 -5.78 14.42
C ALA A 45 -12.34 -4.55 13.73
N PHE A 46 -13.67 -4.39 13.74
CA PHE A 46 -14.31 -3.23 13.12
C PHE A 46 -14.03 -1.91 13.85
N SER A 47 -14.04 -1.92 15.19
CA SER A 47 -13.78 -0.71 15.98
C SER A 47 -12.32 -0.25 15.84
N SER A 48 -11.37 -1.17 15.69
CA SER A 48 -9.96 -0.83 15.44
C SER A 48 -9.76 -0.14 14.08
N VAL A 49 -10.49 -0.55 13.03
CA VAL A 49 -10.48 0.16 11.73
C VAL A 49 -11.10 1.56 11.84
N ALA A 50 -12.17 1.70 12.63
CA ALA A 50 -12.78 3.00 12.89
C ALA A 50 -11.83 3.94 13.66
N HIS A 51 -11.11 3.41 14.65
CA HIS A 51 -10.06 4.12 15.39
C HIS A 51 -8.92 4.56 14.48
N ILE A 52 -8.43 3.68 13.58
CA ILE A 52 -7.43 4.06 12.57
C ILE A 52 -7.90 5.24 11.72
N CYS A 53 -9.16 5.23 11.26
CA CYS A 53 -9.62 6.28 10.37
C CYS A 53 -9.85 7.64 11.07
N ARG A 54 -10.22 7.63 12.36
CA ARG A 54 -10.67 8.85 13.07
C ARG A 54 -9.65 9.40 14.06
N ASP A 55 -8.88 8.53 14.69
CA ASP A 55 -8.08 8.90 15.86
C ASP A 55 -6.57 8.80 15.58
N VAL A 56 -6.15 8.00 14.59
CA VAL A 56 -4.74 7.93 14.14
C VAL A 56 -4.44 9.07 13.17
N ASN A 57 -3.34 9.80 13.41
CA ASN A 57 -2.88 10.86 12.52
C ASN A 57 -2.67 10.35 11.09
N TYR A 58 -3.34 10.97 10.11
CA TYR A 58 -3.36 10.54 8.71
C TYR A 58 -3.85 9.10 8.48
N GLY A 59 -4.44 8.45 9.49
CA GLY A 59 -4.85 7.05 9.40
C GLY A 59 -5.94 6.83 8.36
N TRP A 60 -6.82 7.82 8.12
CA TRP A 60 -7.76 7.79 7.00
C TRP A 60 -7.06 7.68 5.64
N LEU A 61 -5.97 8.45 5.44
CA LEU A 61 -5.22 8.47 4.19
C LEU A 61 -4.49 7.15 4.00
N ILE A 62 -3.83 6.65 5.04
CA ILE A 62 -3.10 5.37 4.99
C ILE A 62 -4.07 4.22 4.68
N ARG A 63 -5.25 4.19 5.34
CA ARG A 63 -6.28 3.18 5.07
C ARG A 63 -6.83 3.29 3.66
N SER A 64 -7.06 4.50 3.14
CA SER A 64 -7.53 4.72 1.78
C SER A 64 -6.49 4.37 0.72
N MET A 65 -5.19 4.54 1.00
CA MET A 65 -4.11 4.14 0.10
C MET A 65 -3.89 2.63 0.09
N HIS A 66 -4.21 1.93 1.18
CA HIS A 66 -4.07 0.47 1.28
C HIS A 66 -5.25 -0.31 0.67
N ALA A 67 -6.42 0.33 0.54
CA ALA A 67 -7.65 -0.27 0.03
C ALA A 67 -7.65 -0.31 -1.51
#